data_AF-A0A0K0X9U1-F1
#
_entry.id   AF-A0A0K0X9U1-F1
#
_cell.length_a   1.000
_cell.length_b   1.000
_cell.length_c   1.000
_cell.angle_alpha   90.00
_cell.angle_beta   90.00
_cell.angle_gamma   90.00
#
_symmetry.space_group_name_H-M   'P 1'
#
loop_
_entity.id
_entity.type
_entity.pdbx_description
1 polymer ?
#
loop_
_entity_poly.entity_id
_entity_poly.type
_entity_poly.pdbx_seq_one_letter_code
_entity_poly.pdbx_strand_id
1 'polypeptide(L)'
;MSLFWRYVQIQLMVFVAGIVGPIFLIIYFAAQPDPTIKWMYYTGLLLTAGEILVALNVTEAVSRHHPSRAATKGDPDGHPLGR
;
A
#
# COMPACT_ATOMS: atom_id res chain seq x y z
N MET A 1 -3.22 24.74 -0.58
CA MET A 1 -2.75 23.65 0.29
C MET A 1 -1.60 22.96 -0.44
N SER A 2 -0.37 23.17 0.03
CA SER A 2 0.85 22.62 -0.57
C SER A 2 0.74 21.10 -0.70
N LEU A 3 1.24 20.54 -1.80
CA LEU A 3 1.27 19.09 -2.05
C LEU A 3 1.81 18.31 -0.83
N PHE A 4 2.80 18.90 -0.15
CA PHE A 4 3.36 18.44 1.12
C PHE A 4 2.31 18.18 2.20
N TRP A 5 1.41 19.13 2.45
CA TRP A 5 0.39 18.97 3.50
C TRP A 5 -0.61 17.85 3.16
N ARG A 6 -0.93 17.70 1.87
CA ARG A 6 -1.81 16.63 1.38
C ARG A 6 -1.17 15.25 1.57
N TYR A 7 0.13 15.12 1.29
CA TYR A 7 0.88 13.89 1.58
C TYR A 7 0.89 13.56 3.07
N VAL A 8 1.15 14.54 3.94
CA VAL A 8 1.15 14.32 5.40
C VAL A 8 -0.21 13.84 5.90
N GLN A 9 -1.31 14.43 5.41
CA GLN A 9 -2.66 14.01 5.80
C GLN A 9 -2.98 12.58 5.33
N ILE A 10 -2.65 12.23 4.09
CA ILE A 10 -2.87 10.88 3.55
C ILE A 10 -2.00 9.87 4.30
N GLN A 11 -0.74 10.19 4.57
CA GLN A 11 0.19 9.34 5.32
C GLN A 11 -0.34 9.05 6.72
N LEU A 12 -0.82 10.08 7.43
CA LEU A 12 -1.45 9.91 8.74
C LEU A 12 -2.68 9.02 8.66
N MET A 13 -3.53 9.21 7.65
CA MET A 13 -4.72 8.38 7.47
C MET A 13 -4.38 6.92 7.21
N VAL A 14 -3.36 6.66 6.37
CA VAL A 14 -2.86 5.32 6.08
C VAL A 14 -2.20 4.70 7.32
N PHE A 15 -1.49 5.49 8.12
CA PHE A 15 -0.86 4.99 9.35
C PHE A 15 -1.91 4.61 10.40
N VAL A 16 -2.97 5.42 10.53
CA VAL A 16 -4.10 5.12 11.42
C VAL A 16 -4.84 3.88 10.92
N ALA A 17 -5.17 3.78 9.63
CA ALA A 17 -5.81 2.58 9.07
C ALA A 17 -4.92 1.31 9.23
N GLY A 18 -3.65 1.43 8.86
CA GLY A 18 -2.63 0.37 8.81
C GLY A 18 -2.31 -0.31 10.15
N ILE A 19 -2.46 0.43 11.24
CA ILE A 19 -2.11 -0.03 12.59
C ILE A 19 -3.34 -0.46 13.40
N VAL A 20 -4.54 -0.05 13.00
CA VAL A 20 -5.77 -0.39 13.73
C VAL A 20 -5.97 -1.91 13.82
N GLY A 21 -5.74 -2.66 12.73
CA GLY A 21 -5.84 -4.11 12.72
C GLY A 21 -4.92 -4.78 13.76
N PRO A 22 -3.60 -4.55 13.71
CA PRO A 22 -2.65 -5.06 14.70
C PRO A 22 -2.97 -4.64 16.14
N ILE A 23 -3.35 -3.38 16.40
CA ILE A 23 -3.68 -2.92 17.75
C ILE A 23 -4.90 -3.66 18.32
N PHE A 24 -5.96 -3.84 17.53
CA PHE A 24 -7.16 -4.55 17.96
C PHE A 24 -6.84 -6.00 18.36
N LEU A 25 -6.01 -6.68 17.57
CA LEU A 25 -5.56 -8.03 17.88
C LEU A 25 -4.70 -8.05 19.16
N ILE A 26 -3.76 -7.13 19.32
CA ILE A 26 -2.91 -7.02 20.53
C ILE A 26 -3.79 -6.83 21.78
N ILE A 27 -4.75 -5.91 21.75
CA ILE A 27 -5.64 -5.65 22.89
C ILE A 27 -6.47 -6.88 23.22
N TYR A 28 -7.02 -7.56 22.21
CA TYR A 28 -7.81 -8.78 22.42
C TYR A 28 -7.01 -9.87 23.17
N PHE A 29 -5.75 -10.09 22.77
CA PHE A 29 -4.88 -11.07 23.43
C PHE A 29 -4.38 -10.60 24.80
N ALA A 30 -4.16 -9.30 24.99
CA ALA A 30 -3.68 -8.74 26.25
C ALA A 30 -4.76 -8.68 27.36
N ALA A 31 -6.03 -8.50 27.00
CA ALA A 31 -7.14 -8.30 27.95
C ALA A 31 -7.91 -9.60 28.31
N GLN A 32 -7.32 -10.79 28.10
CA GLN A 32 -7.94 -12.06 28.47
C GLN A 32 -8.13 -12.17 30.01
N PRO A 33 -9.29 -12.69 30.51
CA PRO A 33 -10.29 -13.53 29.83
C PRO A 33 -11.65 -12.84 29.62
N ASP A 34 -11.70 -11.56 29.26
CA ASP A 34 -12.98 -10.86 29.07
C ASP A 34 -13.69 -11.35 27.78
N PRO A 35 -14.91 -11.94 27.85
CA PRO A 35 -15.66 -12.35 26.67
C PRO A 35 -16.21 -11.17 25.85
N THR A 36 -16.27 -9.97 26.43
CA THR A 36 -16.80 -8.74 25.79
C THR A 36 -15.92 -8.26 24.64
N ILE A 37 -14.63 -8.60 24.63
CA ILE A 37 -13.66 -8.16 23.63
C ILE A 37 -13.54 -9.09 22.41
N LYS A 38 -14.28 -10.20 22.35
CA LYS A 38 -14.26 -11.13 21.19
C LYS A 38 -14.56 -10.48 19.85
N TRP A 39 -15.40 -9.45 19.82
CA TRP A 39 -15.65 -8.71 18.57
C TRP A 39 -14.39 -8.04 18.02
N MET A 40 -13.49 -7.55 18.90
CA MET A 40 -12.24 -6.91 18.48
C MET A 40 -11.32 -7.90 17.76
N TYR A 41 -11.35 -9.18 18.12
CA TYR A 41 -10.62 -10.23 17.41
C TYR A 41 -11.09 -10.35 15.97
N TYR A 42 -12.39 -10.55 15.75
CA TYR A 42 -12.95 -10.74 14.40
C TYR A 42 -12.84 -9.46 13.56
N THR A 43 -13.09 -8.29 14.15
CA THR A 43 -12.94 -7.00 13.46
C THR A 43 -11.47 -6.72 13.14
N GLY A 44 -10.54 -6.96 14.06
CA GLY A 44 -9.11 -6.77 13.85
C GLY A 44 -8.55 -7.70 12.77
N LEU A 45 -9.01 -8.96 12.75
CA LEU A 45 -8.64 -9.93 11.72
C LEU A 45 -9.15 -9.51 10.33
N LEU A 46 -10.41 -9.06 10.25
CA LEU A 46 -11.01 -8.59 9.00
C LEU A 46 -10.29 -7.34 8.45
N LEU A 47 -9.99 -6.37 9.32
CA LEU A 47 -9.26 -5.16 8.92
C LEU A 47 -7.86 -5.51 8.41
N THR A 48 -7.12 -6.34 9.16
CA THR A 48 -5.77 -6.77 8.76
C THR A 48 -5.79 -7.49 7.40
N ALA A 49 -6.70 -8.45 7.22
CA ALA A 49 -6.84 -9.17 5.96
C ALA A 49 -7.25 -8.24 4.80
N GLY A 50 -8.20 -7.33 5.04
CA GLY A 50 -8.64 -6.34 4.06
C GLY A 50 -7.50 -5.43 3.61
N GLU A 51 -6.68 -4.94 4.55
CA GLU A 51 -5.52 -4.11 4.22
C GLU A 51 -4.47 -4.85 3.39
N ILE A 52 -4.17 -6.10 3.71
CA ILE A 52 -3.25 -6.93 2.92
C ILE A 52 -3.77 -7.11 1.49
N LEU A 53 -5.07 -7.38 1.33
CA LEU A 53 -5.70 -7.52 0.02
C LEU A 53 -5.67 -6.22 -0.79
N VAL A 54 -5.90 -5.07 -0.15
CA VAL A 54 -5.77 -3.75 -0.78
C VAL A 54 -4.33 -3.50 -1.20
N ALA A 55 -3.35 -3.80 -0.35
CA ALA A 55 -1.93 -3.64 -0.68
C ALA A 55 -1.52 -4.51 -1.89
N LEU A 56 -1.99 -5.76 -1.93
CA LEU A 56 -1.79 -6.66 -3.07
C LEU A 56 -2.41 -6.08 -4.35
N ASN A 57 -3.66 -5.61 -4.29
CA ASN A 57 -4.37 -5.05 -5.45
C ASN A 57 -3.67 -3.79 -5.99
N VAL A 58 -3.27 -2.88 -5.11
CA VAL A 58 -2.50 -1.67 -5.47
C VAL A 58 -1.16 -2.04 -6.09
N THR A 59 -0.44 -3.00 -5.51
CA THR A 59 0.84 -3.48 -6.04
C THR A 59 0.69 -4.07 -7.43
N GLU A 60 -0.37 -4.86 -7.66
CA GLU A 60 -0.70 -5.43 -8.97
C GLU A 60 -1.03 -4.33 -10.00
N ALA A 61 -1.83 -3.33 -9.60
CA ALA A 61 -2.16 -2.18 -10.44
C ALA A 61 -0.92 -1.35 -10.81
N VAL A 62 -0.03 -1.08 -9.86
CA VAL A 62 1.23 -0.35 -10.08
C VAL A 62 2.16 -1.15 -10.99
N SER A 63 2.30 -2.46 -10.76
CA SER A 63 3.18 -3.33 -11.57
C SER A 63 2.75 -3.38 -13.04
N ARG A 64 1.43 -3.35 -13.31
CA ARG A 64 0.89 -3.28 -14.69
C ARG A 64 1.20 -1.96 -15.39
N HIS A 65 1.44 -0.88 -14.65
CA HIS A 65 1.68 0.46 -15.20
C HIS A 65 3.15 0.78 -15.46
N HIS A 66 4.09 -0.15 -15.25
CA HIS A 66 5.47 0.04 -15.70
C HIS A 66 5.55 -0.08 -17.23
N PRO A 67 5.70 1.02 -18.00
CA PRO A 67 5.99 0.91 -19.42
C PRO A 67 7.44 0.42 -19.50
N SER A 68 7.67 -0.74 -20.12
CA SER A 68 9.00 -1.17 -20.48
C SER A 68 9.69 -0.04 -21.26
N ARG A 69 10.64 0.69 -20.63
CA ARG A 69 11.56 1.63 -21.30
C ARG A 69 12.59 0.86 -22.12
N ALA A 70 12.14 -0.09 -22.93
CA ALA A 70 12.98 -1.02 -23.69
C ALA A 70 12.78 -0.90 -25.21
N ALA A 71 12.37 0.28 -25.72
CA ALA A 71 12.28 0.51 -27.16
C ALA A 71 12.55 1.98 -27.59
N THR A 72 13.29 2.76 -26.81
CA THR A 72 13.82 4.07 -27.25
C THR A 72 15.31 4.16 -26.92
N LYS A 73 16.08 3.21 -27.45
CA LYS A 73 17.54 3.34 -27.60
C LYS A 73 17.98 2.58 -28.85
N GLY A 74 17.58 3.11 -30.00
CA GLY A 74 17.93 2.55 -31.30
C GLY A 74 17.46 3.45 -32.43
N ASP A 75 17.86 4.72 -32.38
CA ASP A 75 18.24 5.58 -33.53
C ASP A 75 18.17 7.06 -33.12
N PRO A 76 19.30 7.71 -32.79
CA PRO A 76 19.36 9.17 -32.71
C PRO A 76 20.17 9.84 -33.82
N ASP A 77 20.91 9.10 -34.66
CA ASP A 77 21.95 9.69 -35.50
C ASP A 77 21.80 9.28 -36.97
N GLY A 78 20.84 9.93 -37.65
CA GLY A 78 20.76 9.92 -39.10
C GLY A 78 22.04 10.49 -39.74
N HIS A 79 22.77 9.64 -40.48
CA HIS A 79 23.79 9.93 -41.53
C HIS A 79 25.05 10.72 -41.06
N PRO A 80 26.27 10.66 -41.70
CA PRO A 80 26.80 9.98 -42.91
C PRO A 80 28.00 9.03 -42.63
N LEU A 81 28.49 8.30 -43.64
CA LEU A 81 29.92 8.25 -44.04
C LEU A 81 30.08 7.42 -45.34
N GLY A 82 30.66 8.05 -46.35
CA GLY A 82 30.75 7.51 -47.70
C GLY A 82 31.75 6.36 -47.89
N ARG A 83 31.45 5.53 -48.88
CA ARG A 83 32.23 5.36 -50.11
C ARG A 83 31.31 4.81 -51.20
#